data_AF-A0A7S2KCW7-F1
#
_entry.id   AF-A0A7S2KCW7-F1
#
_cell.length_a   1.000
_cell.length_b   1.000
_cell.length_c   1.000
_cell.angle_alpha   90.00
_cell.angle_beta   90.00
_cell.angle_gamma   90.00
#
_symmetry.space_group_name_H-M   'P 1'
#
loop_
_entity.id
_entity.type
_entity.pdbx_description
1 polymer ?
#
loop_
_entity_poly.entity_id
_entity_poly.type
_entity_poly.pdbx_seq_one_letter_code
_entity_poly.pdbx_strand_id
1 'polypeptide(L)'
;MLHEVYEMNNDIVGFEGAFFFVAMDSYTANMACEFGYPVVAMPENDDLKKQVQSTKVFMSKLLVERGQSFLFYEMDVWFVRSPLRMLQQHMHEYDFLCSTHQWNPGELNIGFYAALANKGTINYFEDSLIIIEENPLAHDQKIMHVVADDNTATLENRTLQDHNNCGWCGHENVSFPAIKATNPIRVGLLDPHVVVSSLYPVPTEGTVALHTLADIPLKGPFGKEMVAKELGVWYGWGKATSKAGYYHREGSYRRYLFLENAGTRGGQSFVQSKGYHDERAFRRQIAVLATLAKVTNRILVLPQVLSDYHAQPLWIYLDLESLEKLGIVYRETNFASNKKSWYSHTTPFASVTQMAIVESSNEVQLLTGNQPTASSDRIPVSSFTTDDPLSAFFAVAISHPQVKDSEALFVNLDHFQGGHIGSVGVQKLHDKLAWCAWGIGHGKKYNDKSATHLGSTNHCYGSGNAV
;
A
#
# COMPACT_ATOMS: atom_id res chain seq x y z
N MET A 1 8.54 -9.47 -0.20
CA MET A 1 7.08 -9.34 -0.04
C MET A 1 6.46 -10.46 -0.82
N LEU A 2 6.04 -11.53 -0.16
CA LEU A 2 5.22 -12.56 -0.76
C LEU A 2 3.83 -12.41 -0.11
N HIS A 3 2.77 -12.46 -0.91
CA HIS A 3 1.37 -12.48 -0.48
C HIS A 3 0.70 -13.72 -1.10
N GLU A 4 -0.59 -14.01 -0.85
CA GLU A 4 -1.32 -15.10 -1.52
C GLU A 4 -1.53 -14.82 -3.01
N VAL A 5 -0.43 -14.94 -3.73
CA VAL A 5 -0.34 -14.83 -5.17
C VAL A 5 -1.11 -15.98 -5.84
N TYR A 6 -1.38 -17.10 -5.15
CA TYR A 6 -2.23 -18.18 -5.67
C TYR A 6 -3.72 -17.83 -5.70
N GLU A 7 -4.30 -17.32 -4.62
CA GLU A 7 -5.71 -16.88 -4.62
C GLU A 7 -5.88 -15.81 -5.69
N MET A 8 -4.95 -14.84 -5.74
CA MET A 8 -4.94 -13.82 -6.78
C MET A 8 -4.81 -14.44 -8.19
N ASN A 9 -3.87 -15.35 -8.45
CA ASN A 9 -3.66 -15.89 -9.79
C ASN A 9 -4.77 -16.82 -10.27
N ASN A 10 -5.24 -17.70 -9.40
CA ASN A 10 -6.25 -18.69 -9.75
C ASN A 10 -7.62 -18.02 -9.86
N ASP A 11 -7.99 -17.18 -8.88
CA ASP A 11 -9.35 -16.63 -8.81
C ASP A 11 -9.51 -15.31 -9.56
N ILE A 12 -8.44 -14.52 -9.69
CA ILE A 12 -8.51 -13.17 -10.28
C ILE A 12 -7.81 -13.14 -11.63
N VAL A 13 -6.53 -13.50 -11.70
CA VAL A 13 -5.79 -13.38 -12.97
C VAL A 13 -6.36 -14.36 -14.01
N GLY A 14 -6.67 -15.59 -13.60
CA GLY A 14 -7.35 -16.60 -14.43
C GLY A 14 -6.39 -17.50 -15.23
N PHE A 15 -5.15 -17.68 -14.74
CA PHE A 15 -4.16 -18.57 -15.34
C PHE A 15 -3.84 -19.76 -14.39
N GLU A 16 -4.87 -20.52 -14.04
CA GLU A 16 -4.74 -21.65 -13.10
C GLU A 16 -3.65 -22.64 -13.58
N GLY A 17 -2.71 -22.97 -12.68
CA GLY A 17 -1.63 -23.92 -12.96
C GLY A 17 -0.54 -23.43 -13.92
N ALA A 18 -0.58 -22.17 -14.37
CA ALA A 18 0.37 -21.60 -15.33
C ALA A 18 1.24 -20.46 -14.74
N PHE A 19 1.40 -20.44 -13.41
CA PHE A 19 2.15 -19.43 -12.68
C PHE A 19 3.41 -20.00 -12.03
N PHE A 20 4.52 -19.26 -12.06
CA PHE A 20 5.75 -19.57 -11.33
C PHE A 20 6.46 -18.28 -10.88
N PHE A 21 7.23 -18.37 -9.79
CA PHE A 21 8.11 -17.30 -9.34
C PHE A 21 9.50 -17.41 -9.93
N VAL A 22 10.16 -16.27 -10.12
CA VAL A 22 11.61 -16.20 -10.31
C VAL A 22 12.21 -15.65 -9.03
N ALA A 23 13.00 -16.47 -8.33
CA ALA A 23 13.66 -16.10 -7.08
C ALA A 23 15.14 -15.78 -7.35
N MET A 24 15.61 -14.63 -6.85
CA MET A 24 17.00 -14.18 -7.02
C MET A 24 17.91 -14.59 -5.85
N ASP A 25 17.32 -15.08 -4.77
CA ASP A 25 18.00 -15.51 -3.56
C ASP A 25 17.40 -16.82 -3.03
N SER A 26 18.22 -17.60 -2.35
CA SER A 26 17.84 -18.89 -1.79
C SER A 26 16.74 -18.80 -0.73
N TYR A 27 16.66 -17.71 0.03
CA TYR A 27 15.63 -17.52 1.05
C TYR A 27 14.24 -17.37 0.42
N THR A 28 14.09 -16.49 -0.56
CA THR A 28 12.85 -16.31 -1.33
C THR A 28 12.45 -17.60 -2.04
N ALA A 29 13.42 -18.33 -2.61
CA ALA A 29 13.15 -19.60 -3.26
C ALA A 29 12.61 -20.65 -2.29
N ASN A 30 13.27 -20.81 -1.13
CA ASN A 30 12.84 -21.74 -0.10
C ASN A 30 11.47 -21.38 0.46
N MET A 31 11.23 -20.10 0.75
CA MET A 31 9.93 -19.62 1.22
C MET A 31 8.84 -19.92 0.20
N ALA A 32 9.05 -19.59 -1.07
CA ALA A 32 8.06 -19.88 -2.11
C ALA A 32 7.79 -21.39 -2.25
N CYS A 33 8.83 -22.24 -2.14
CA CYS A 33 8.67 -23.70 -2.09
C CYS A 33 7.88 -24.18 -0.85
N GLU A 34 8.13 -23.61 0.34
CA GLU A 34 7.39 -23.94 1.58
C GLU A 34 5.89 -23.65 1.46
N PHE A 35 5.53 -22.61 0.71
CA PHE A 35 4.15 -22.27 0.37
C PHE A 35 3.61 -23.01 -0.87
N GLY A 36 4.37 -23.94 -1.44
CA GLY A 36 3.94 -24.79 -2.57
C GLY A 36 3.93 -24.09 -3.93
N TYR A 37 4.68 -23.00 -4.10
CA TYR A 37 4.79 -22.32 -5.39
C TYR A 37 5.86 -22.98 -6.30
N PRO A 38 5.60 -23.11 -7.62
CA PRO A 38 6.65 -23.34 -8.60
C PRO A 38 7.64 -22.17 -8.59
N VAL A 39 8.93 -22.48 -8.50
CA VAL A 39 10.00 -21.48 -8.44
C VAL A 39 11.10 -21.84 -9.41
N VAL A 40 11.57 -20.84 -10.15
CA VAL A 40 12.85 -20.85 -10.87
C VAL A 40 13.84 -20.05 -10.03
N ALA A 41 14.81 -20.74 -9.43
CA ALA A 41 15.88 -20.09 -8.69
C ALA A 41 16.97 -19.64 -9.66
N MET A 42 17.31 -18.35 -9.60
CA MET A 42 18.45 -17.79 -10.31
C MET A 42 19.72 -18.00 -9.48
N PRO A 43 20.88 -18.26 -10.11
CA PRO A 43 22.16 -18.30 -9.41
C PRO A 43 22.40 -16.96 -8.69
N GLU A 44 22.80 -17.04 -7.41
CA GLU A 44 23.15 -15.85 -6.62
C GLU A 44 24.34 -15.12 -7.26
N ASN A 45 24.26 -13.79 -7.31
CA ASN A 45 25.32 -12.91 -7.82
C ASN A 45 25.57 -11.80 -6.78
N ASP A 46 26.84 -11.48 -6.54
CA ASP A 46 27.25 -10.46 -5.55
C ASP A 46 26.71 -9.05 -5.89
N ASP A 47 26.35 -8.79 -7.15
CA ASP A 47 25.73 -7.54 -7.60
C ASP A 47 24.22 -7.69 -7.79
N LEU A 48 23.46 -7.50 -6.71
CA LEU A 48 22.00 -7.57 -6.69
C LEU A 48 21.35 -6.63 -7.72
N LYS A 49 21.93 -5.44 -7.97
CA LYS A 49 21.36 -4.48 -8.94
C LYS A 49 21.44 -5.05 -10.36
N LYS A 50 22.60 -5.59 -10.74
CA LYS A 50 22.77 -6.27 -12.04
C LYS A 50 21.92 -7.54 -12.12
N GLN A 51 21.83 -8.30 -11.02
CA GLN A 51 21.01 -9.51 -10.98
C GLN A 51 19.53 -9.18 -11.21
N VAL A 52 18.97 -8.16 -10.55
CA VAL A 52 17.58 -7.70 -10.77
C VAL A 52 17.38 -7.22 -12.20
N GLN A 53 18.25 -6.35 -12.69
CA GLN A 53 18.17 -5.74 -14.02
C GLN A 53 18.17 -6.80 -15.13
N SER A 54 19.07 -7.77 -15.05
CA SER A 54 19.22 -8.82 -16.05
C SER A 54 18.18 -9.93 -15.91
N THR A 55 17.77 -10.30 -14.69
CA THR A 55 16.91 -11.48 -14.46
C THR A 55 15.58 -11.38 -15.18
N LYS A 56 14.88 -10.23 -15.12
CA LYS A 56 13.57 -10.09 -15.76
C LYS A 56 13.66 -10.18 -17.28
N VAL A 57 14.68 -9.58 -17.88
CA VAL A 57 14.87 -9.56 -19.34
C VAL A 57 15.36 -10.92 -19.82
N PHE A 58 16.31 -11.52 -19.08
CA PHE A 58 16.82 -12.86 -19.36
C PHE A 58 15.72 -13.91 -19.28
N MET A 59 14.85 -13.85 -18.26
CA MET A 59 13.77 -14.82 -18.14
C MET A 59 12.72 -14.68 -19.23
N SER A 60 12.38 -13.44 -19.58
CA SER A 60 11.54 -13.15 -20.71
C SER A 60 12.09 -13.72 -22.02
N LYS A 61 13.40 -13.54 -22.28
CA LYS A 61 14.09 -14.15 -23.44
C LYS A 61 13.97 -15.68 -23.44
N LEU A 62 14.26 -16.34 -22.32
CA LEU A 62 14.20 -17.81 -22.25
C LEU A 62 12.78 -18.35 -22.46
N LEU A 63 11.73 -17.64 -22.06
CA LEU A 63 10.34 -18.04 -22.32
C LEU A 63 10.00 -17.94 -23.80
N VAL A 64 10.33 -16.82 -24.46
CA VAL A 64 10.01 -16.64 -25.90
C VAL A 64 10.84 -17.54 -26.79
N GLU A 65 12.10 -17.83 -26.44
CA GLU A 65 12.94 -18.81 -27.15
C GLU A 65 12.36 -20.23 -27.10
N ARG A 66 11.62 -20.55 -26.03
CA ARG A 66 10.87 -21.82 -25.90
C ARG A 66 9.50 -21.80 -26.56
N GLY A 67 9.13 -20.72 -27.25
CA GLY A 67 7.82 -20.60 -27.87
C GLY A 67 6.69 -20.33 -26.87
N GLN A 68 7.00 -19.85 -25.66
CA GLN A 68 6.00 -19.57 -24.62
C GLN A 68 5.69 -18.07 -24.54
N SER A 69 4.49 -17.69 -24.98
CA SER A 69 3.92 -16.38 -24.69
C SER A 69 3.60 -16.27 -23.20
N PHE A 70 3.79 -15.10 -22.61
CA PHE A 70 3.67 -14.94 -21.15
C PHE A 70 3.13 -13.57 -20.76
N LEU A 71 2.62 -13.50 -19.52
CA LEU A 71 2.35 -12.27 -18.79
C LEU A 71 3.35 -12.18 -17.63
N PHE A 72 4.10 -11.09 -17.58
CA PHE A 72 4.99 -10.75 -16.48
C PHE A 72 4.37 -9.66 -15.61
N TYR A 73 4.54 -9.79 -14.29
CA TYR A 73 4.28 -8.73 -13.35
C TYR A 73 5.19 -8.83 -12.11
N GLU A 74 5.56 -7.70 -11.54
CA GLU A 74 6.36 -7.64 -10.30
C GLU A 74 5.53 -8.01 -9.06
N MET A 75 6.20 -8.39 -7.96
CA MET A 75 5.53 -8.87 -6.73
C MET A 75 4.68 -7.80 -6.01
N ASP A 76 4.84 -6.54 -6.39
CA ASP A 76 4.11 -5.36 -5.94
C ASP A 76 3.13 -4.84 -7.00
N VAL A 77 2.66 -5.76 -7.85
CA VAL A 77 1.47 -5.58 -8.68
C VAL A 77 0.31 -6.36 -8.07
N TRP A 78 -0.80 -5.67 -7.82
CA TRP A 78 -2.03 -6.28 -7.29
C TRP A 78 -3.15 -6.23 -8.30
N PHE A 79 -3.79 -7.37 -8.54
CA PHE A 79 -4.94 -7.46 -9.43
C PHE A 79 -6.25 -7.14 -8.69
N VAL A 80 -7.03 -6.25 -9.29
CA VAL A 80 -8.42 -5.99 -8.90
C VAL A 80 -9.40 -6.77 -9.77
N ARG A 81 -8.97 -7.19 -10.98
CA ARG A 81 -9.77 -7.94 -11.97
C ARG A 81 -8.86 -8.79 -12.84
N SER A 82 -9.46 -9.75 -13.55
CA SER A 82 -8.74 -10.54 -14.55
C SER A 82 -8.21 -9.69 -15.71
N PRO A 83 -6.93 -9.82 -16.07
CA PRO A 83 -6.37 -9.20 -17.27
C PRO A 83 -6.76 -9.93 -18.56
N LEU A 84 -7.38 -11.13 -18.51
CA LEU A 84 -7.62 -11.97 -19.69
C LEU A 84 -8.36 -11.23 -20.80
N ARG A 85 -9.43 -10.51 -20.44
CA ARG A 85 -10.23 -9.76 -21.42
C ARG A 85 -9.40 -8.66 -22.09
N MET A 86 -8.61 -7.94 -21.31
CA MET A 86 -7.71 -6.90 -21.81
C MET A 86 -6.65 -7.51 -22.75
N LEU A 87 -6.04 -8.64 -22.35
CA LEU A 87 -5.05 -9.32 -23.18
C LEU A 87 -5.67 -9.82 -24.49
N GLN A 88 -6.86 -10.44 -24.46
CA GLN A 88 -7.57 -10.87 -25.67
C GLN A 88 -7.90 -9.71 -26.62
N GLN A 89 -8.21 -8.54 -26.06
CA GLN A 89 -8.55 -7.34 -26.82
C GLN A 89 -7.33 -6.68 -27.48
N HIS A 90 -6.13 -6.81 -26.95
CA HIS A 90 -4.96 -6.08 -27.45
C HIS A 90 -3.86 -6.95 -28.07
N MET A 91 -3.67 -8.18 -27.59
CA MET A 91 -2.54 -9.02 -28.03
C MET A 91 -2.64 -9.52 -29.49
N HIS A 92 -3.77 -9.31 -30.18
CA HIS A 92 -3.85 -9.59 -31.62
C HIS A 92 -3.22 -8.48 -32.48
N GLU A 93 -3.06 -7.27 -31.92
CA GLU A 93 -2.49 -6.10 -32.60
C GLU A 93 -1.00 -5.90 -32.26
N TYR A 94 -0.55 -6.40 -31.12
CA TYR A 94 0.79 -6.16 -30.58
C TYR A 94 1.54 -7.45 -30.29
N ASP A 95 2.85 -7.42 -30.48
CA ASP A 95 3.76 -8.51 -30.11
C ASP A 95 4.22 -8.37 -28.65
N PHE A 96 4.27 -7.14 -28.16
CA PHE A 96 4.64 -6.78 -26.79
C PHE A 96 3.70 -5.68 -26.30
N LEU A 97 3.07 -5.88 -25.15
CA LEU A 97 2.10 -4.96 -24.56
C LEU A 97 2.54 -4.63 -23.14
N CYS A 98 2.75 -3.35 -22.84
CA CYS A 98 3.34 -2.93 -21.57
C CYS A 98 2.51 -1.86 -20.87
N SER A 99 2.54 -1.84 -19.55
CA SER A 99 1.91 -0.79 -18.77
C SER A 99 2.63 0.56 -18.89
N THR A 100 1.96 1.62 -18.45
CA THR A 100 2.51 2.99 -18.44
C THR A 100 2.37 3.62 -17.05
N HIS A 101 3.03 4.74 -16.81
CA HIS A 101 2.88 5.50 -15.56
C HIS A 101 1.58 6.31 -15.59
N GLN A 102 0.85 6.34 -14.46
CA GLN A 102 -0.44 7.03 -14.37
C GLN A 102 -0.34 8.51 -14.72
N TRP A 103 0.72 9.17 -14.26
CA TRP A 103 0.95 10.61 -14.45
C TRP A 103 1.88 10.91 -15.63
N ASN A 104 2.36 9.88 -16.32
CA ASN A 104 3.20 10.01 -17.51
C ASN A 104 2.94 8.85 -18.49
N PRO A 105 1.81 8.90 -19.23
CA PRO A 105 1.38 7.79 -20.07
C PRO A 105 2.26 7.53 -21.30
N GLY A 106 3.19 8.44 -21.62
CA GLY A 106 4.19 8.22 -22.66
C GLY A 106 5.32 7.29 -22.22
N GLU A 107 5.45 7.02 -20.92
CA GLU A 107 6.54 6.20 -20.38
C GLU A 107 6.09 4.78 -20.05
N LEU A 108 6.85 3.82 -20.57
CA LEU A 108 6.75 2.42 -20.16
C LEU A 108 6.97 2.24 -18.66
N ASN A 109 6.15 1.38 -18.08
CA ASN A 109 6.35 0.79 -16.79
C ASN A 109 6.47 -0.73 -16.95
N ILE A 110 7.67 -1.28 -16.74
CA ILE A 110 7.95 -2.70 -16.97
C ILE A 110 7.62 -3.58 -15.75
N GLY A 111 6.92 -3.03 -14.75
CA GLY A 111 6.37 -3.82 -13.66
C GLY A 111 5.20 -4.70 -14.10
N PHE A 112 4.63 -4.46 -15.29
CA PHE A 112 3.59 -5.28 -15.91
C PHE A 112 3.72 -5.24 -17.44
N TYR A 113 3.89 -6.41 -18.08
CA TYR A 113 3.86 -6.54 -19.54
C TYR A 113 3.52 -7.94 -20.00
N ALA A 114 3.00 -8.06 -21.22
CA ALA A 114 2.75 -9.32 -21.90
C ALA A 114 3.56 -9.39 -23.21
N ALA A 115 4.02 -10.58 -23.56
CA ALA A 115 4.78 -10.81 -24.79
C ALA A 115 4.31 -12.07 -25.50
N LEU A 116 4.14 -11.99 -26.83
CA LEU A 116 3.97 -13.16 -27.68
C LEU A 116 5.32 -13.81 -27.95
N ALA A 117 5.37 -15.14 -27.99
CA ALA A 117 6.58 -15.81 -28.44
C ALA A 117 6.71 -15.77 -29.97
N ASN A 118 7.62 -14.93 -30.44
CA ASN A 118 8.01 -14.86 -31.85
C ASN A 118 9.45 -14.38 -32.02
N LYS A 119 9.98 -14.46 -33.26
CA LYS A 119 11.35 -14.05 -33.57
C LYS A 119 11.66 -12.61 -33.17
N GLY A 120 10.71 -11.69 -33.37
CA GLY A 120 10.90 -10.29 -33.01
C GLY A 120 11.05 -10.07 -31.51
N THR A 121 10.22 -10.72 -30.70
CA THR A 121 10.34 -10.62 -29.23
C THR A 121 11.61 -11.25 -28.68
N ILE A 122 12.13 -12.31 -29.31
CA ILE A 122 13.45 -12.87 -28.98
C ILE A 122 14.53 -11.81 -29.22
N ASN A 123 14.53 -11.18 -30.40
CA ASN A 123 15.44 -10.09 -30.74
C ASN A 123 15.30 -8.90 -29.77
N TYR A 124 14.08 -8.49 -29.42
CA TYR A 124 13.83 -7.40 -28.49
C TYR A 124 14.49 -7.62 -27.11
N PHE A 125 14.33 -8.83 -26.53
CA PHE A 125 14.97 -9.13 -25.24
C PHE A 125 16.48 -9.35 -25.37
N GLU A 126 16.97 -9.86 -26.50
CA GLU A 126 18.40 -9.97 -26.79
C GLU A 126 19.08 -8.60 -26.89
N ASP A 127 18.52 -7.69 -27.68
CA ASP A 127 18.99 -6.30 -27.84
C ASP A 127 18.98 -5.57 -26.48
N SER A 128 17.93 -5.80 -25.67
CA SER A 128 17.84 -5.26 -24.31
C SER A 128 18.96 -5.78 -23.40
N LEU A 129 19.29 -7.07 -23.47
CA LEU A 129 20.38 -7.66 -22.66
C LEU A 129 21.76 -7.13 -23.08
N ILE A 130 21.98 -6.94 -24.38
CA ILE A 130 23.23 -6.35 -24.90
C ILE A 130 23.41 -4.94 -24.31
N ILE A 131 22.36 -4.09 -24.37
CA ILE A 131 22.44 -2.74 -23.80
C ILE A 131 22.63 -2.78 -22.28
N ILE A 132 21.99 -3.73 -21.56
CA ILE A 132 22.17 -3.91 -20.11
C ILE A 132 23.64 -4.21 -19.78
N GLU A 133 24.29 -5.08 -20.54
CA GLU A 133 25.69 -5.45 -20.35
C GLU A 133 26.62 -4.25 -20.57
N GLU A 134 26.33 -3.43 -21.59
CA GLU A 134 27.10 -2.21 -21.90
C GLU A 134 26.83 -1.07 -20.92
N ASN A 135 25.65 -1.04 -20.29
CA ASN A 135 25.18 0.04 -19.42
C ASN A 135 24.68 -0.48 -18.06
N PRO A 136 25.57 -1.07 -17.22
CA PRO A 136 25.18 -1.74 -15.98
C PRO A 136 24.62 -0.80 -14.89
N LEU A 137 24.75 0.52 -15.05
CA LEU A 137 24.20 1.50 -14.12
C LEU A 137 22.81 1.98 -14.52
N ALA A 138 22.44 1.84 -15.80
CA ALA A 138 21.15 2.24 -16.32
C ALA A 138 20.02 1.38 -15.72
N HIS A 139 18.82 1.95 -15.68
CA HIS A 139 17.63 1.22 -15.21
C HIS A 139 17.09 0.37 -16.37
N ASP A 140 16.77 -0.90 -16.13
CA ASP A 140 16.16 -1.84 -17.10
C ASP A 140 14.96 -1.25 -17.87
N GLN A 141 14.05 -0.59 -17.18
CA GLN A 141 12.89 0.09 -17.78
C GLN A 141 13.28 1.07 -18.89
N LYS A 142 14.37 1.83 -18.69
CA LYS A 142 14.85 2.80 -19.68
C LYS A 142 15.39 2.09 -20.91
N ILE A 143 16.14 1.01 -20.70
CA ILE A 143 16.72 0.21 -21.77
C ILE A 143 15.60 -0.42 -22.61
N MET A 144 14.64 -1.06 -21.96
CA MET A 144 13.47 -1.66 -22.62
C MET A 144 12.64 -0.61 -23.38
N HIS A 145 12.56 0.63 -22.89
CA HIS A 145 11.92 1.74 -23.58
C HIS A 145 12.66 2.15 -24.84
N VAL A 146 13.97 2.34 -24.76
CA VAL A 146 14.80 2.67 -25.92
C VAL A 146 14.68 1.61 -27.01
N VAL A 147 14.77 0.33 -26.65
CA VAL A 147 14.64 -0.77 -27.61
C VAL A 147 13.21 -0.79 -28.22
N ALA A 148 12.18 -0.47 -27.44
CA ALA A 148 10.80 -0.40 -27.93
C ALA A 148 10.60 0.76 -28.93
N ASP A 149 11.18 1.92 -28.64
CA ASP A 149 11.16 3.09 -29.53
C ASP A 149 11.89 2.81 -30.84
N ASP A 150 13.04 2.15 -30.78
CA ASP A 150 13.83 1.76 -31.95
C ASP A 150 13.10 0.73 -32.83
N ASN A 151 12.40 -0.22 -32.22
CA ASN A 151 11.53 -1.17 -32.93
C ASN A 151 10.39 -0.44 -33.65
N THR A 152 9.74 0.51 -32.97
CA THR A 152 8.66 1.33 -33.53
C THR A 152 9.17 2.20 -34.68
N ALA A 153 10.29 2.90 -34.49
CA ALA A 153 10.93 3.70 -35.52
C ALA A 153 11.33 2.86 -36.75
N THR A 154 11.80 1.63 -36.53
CA THR A 154 12.12 0.69 -37.62
C THR A 154 10.88 0.28 -38.41
N LEU A 155 9.75 -0.03 -37.75
CA LEU A 155 8.48 -0.33 -38.44
C LEU A 155 7.95 0.86 -39.24
N GLU A 156 8.11 2.07 -38.71
CA GLU A 156 7.61 3.30 -39.30
C GLU A 156 8.58 3.91 -40.33
N ASN A 157 9.73 3.28 -40.60
CA ASN A 157 10.81 3.81 -41.42
C ASN A 157 11.26 5.22 -40.98
N ARG A 158 11.23 5.51 -39.68
CA ARG A 158 11.79 6.74 -39.11
C ARG A 158 13.31 6.62 -38.98
N THR A 159 13.99 7.77 -39.04
CA THR A 159 15.42 7.85 -38.77
C THR A 159 15.69 7.49 -37.32
N LEU A 160 16.45 6.42 -37.11
CA LEU A 160 16.98 6.05 -35.79
C LEU A 160 17.97 7.11 -35.33
N GLN A 161 17.89 7.50 -34.05
CA GLN A 161 18.78 8.48 -33.44
C GLN A 161 19.26 7.92 -32.12
N ASP A 162 20.51 8.19 -31.77
CA ASP A 162 21.02 7.86 -30.45
C ASP A 162 20.15 8.52 -29.39
N HIS A 163 19.82 7.75 -28.37
CA HIS A 163 18.92 8.18 -27.30
C HIS A 163 19.73 9.00 -26.31
N ASN A 164 19.94 10.26 -26.68
CA ASN A 164 20.70 11.22 -25.89
C ASN A 164 19.80 11.93 -24.91
N ASN A 165 20.16 11.87 -23.63
CA ASN A 165 19.68 12.81 -22.62
C ASN A 165 18.15 12.96 -22.64
N CYS A 166 17.42 11.85 -22.48
CA CYS A 166 15.97 11.96 -22.37
C CYS A 166 15.69 12.92 -21.19
N GLY A 167 15.08 14.06 -21.46
CA GLY A 167 14.88 15.12 -20.45
C GLY A 167 14.06 14.65 -19.23
N TRP A 168 13.53 13.44 -19.32
CA TRP A 168 12.70 12.73 -18.37
C TRP A 168 13.49 11.77 -17.45
N CYS A 169 14.71 11.36 -17.81
CA CYS A 169 15.41 10.26 -17.13
C CYS A 169 16.17 10.65 -15.85
N GLY A 170 15.99 11.88 -15.36
CA GLY A 170 16.16 12.32 -13.96
C GLY A 170 17.55 12.27 -13.32
N HIS A 171 18.45 11.35 -13.69
CA HIS A 171 19.64 11.11 -12.86
C HIS A 171 20.94 10.71 -13.57
N GLU A 172 20.98 10.41 -14.86
CA GLU A 172 22.25 10.04 -15.51
C GLU A 172 22.27 10.49 -16.98
N ASN A 173 23.35 11.18 -17.39
CA ASN A 173 23.65 11.51 -18.79
C ASN A 173 24.12 10.23 -19.52
N VAL A 174 23.26 9.21 -19.59
CA VAL A 174 23.55 7.97 -20.33
C VAL A 174 22.98 8.13 -21.74
N SER A 175 23.81 7.84 -22.73
CA SER A 175 23.43 7.76 -24.14
C SER A 175 23.37 6.29 -24.51
N PHE A 176 22.29 5.88 -25.17
CA PHE A 176 22.15 4.53 -25.70
C PHE A 176 22.29 4.59 -27.23
N PRO A 177 23.14 3.73 -27.83
CA PRO A 177 23.25 3.65 -29.28
C PRO A 177 21.92 3.16 -29.86
N ALA A 178 21.49 3.76 -30.97
CA ALA A 178 20.28 3.29 -31.63
C ALA A 178 20.47 1.90 -32.24
N ILE A 179 19.50 1.00 -32.03
CA ILE A 179 19.53 -0.36 -32.53
C ILE A 179 18.55 -0.51 -33.69
N LYS A 180 19.06 -0.90 -34.86
CA LYS A 180 18.19 -1.28 -35.98
C LYS A 180 17.69 -2.71 -35.77
N ALA A 181 16.46 -2.85 -35.28
CA ALA A 181 15.84 -4.14 -35.03
C ALA A 181 15.78 -5.01 -36.30
N THR A 182 16.32 -6.23 -36.21
CA THR A 182 16.35 -7.17 -37.35
C THR A 182 14.96 -7.73 -37.66
N ASN A 183 14.18 -8.01 -36.62
CA ASN A 183 12.79 -8.45 -36.69
C ASN A 183 11.96 -7.52 -35.81
N PRO A 184 11.56 -6.34 -36.30
CA PRO A 184 10.96 -5.33 -35.44
C PRO A 184 9.59 -5.77 -34.94
N ILE A 185 9.28 -5.47 -33.69
CA ILE A 185 8.01 -5.83 -33.02
C ILE A 185 7.04 -4.66 -32.94
N ARG A 186 5.73 -4.97 -32.97
CA ARG A 186 4.69 -3.99 -32.64
C ARG A 186 4.57 -3.88 -31.13
N VAL A 187 4.95 -2.72 -30.60
CA VAL A 187 4.84 -2.39 -29.17
C VAL A 187 3.52 -1.66 -28.91
N GLY A 188 2.74 -2.18 -27.98
CA GLY A 188 1.53 -1.56 -27.47
C GLY A 188 1.74 -0.98 -26.08
N LEU A 189 1.13 0.17 -25.83
CA LEU A 189 1.06 0.80 -24.51
C LEU A 189 -0.35 0.64 -23.96
N LEU A 190 -0.47 0.11 -22.75
CA LEU A 190 -1.75 0.10 -22.04
C LEU A 190 -2.10 1.50 -21.55
N ASP A 191 -3.40 1.79 -21.61
CA ASP A 191 -3.95 3.00 -21.00
C ASP A 191 -3.56 3.08 -19.51
N PRO A 192 -3.12 4.25 -19.01
CA PRO A 192 -2.65 4.45 -17.64
C PRO A 192 -3.70 4.14 -16.56
N HIS A 193 -4.96 3.99 -16.93
CA HIS A 193 -6.05 3.63 -16.04
C HIS A 193 -6.37 2.13 -16.02
N VAL A 194 -5.81 1.33 -16.93
CA VAL A 194 -5.96 -0.13 -16.98
C VAL A 194 -5.00 -0.80 -16.01
N VAL A 195 -3.71 -0.47 -16.10
CA VAL A 195 -2.70 -0.85 -15.11
C VAL A 195 -2.16 0.43 -14.50
N VAL A 196 -2.63 0.75 -13.30
CA VAL A 196 -2.36 2.04 -12.66
C VAL A 196 -1.04 1.97 -11.91
N SER A 197 0.00 2.52 -12.52
CA SER A 197 1.35 2.57 -11.95
C SER A 197 1.63 3.95 -11.37
N SER A 198 1.72 4.07 -10.04
CA SER A 198 1.98 5.34 -9.36
C SER A 198 2.48 5.14 -7.93
N LEU A 199 3.05 6.18 -7.33
CA LEU A 199 3.35 6.19 -5.88
C LEU A 199 2.08 6.01 -5.05
N TYR A 200 1.00 6.67 -5.48
CA TYR A 200 -0.32 6.57 -4.89
C TYR A 200 -1.33 6.27 -6.00
N PRO A 201 -1.48 4.99 -6.40
CA PRO A 201 -2.36 4.60 -7.49
C PRO A 201 -3.80 5.07 -7.24
N VAL A 202 -4.38 5.76 -8.22
CA VAL A 202 -5.80 6.15 -8.20
C VAL A 202 -6.58 5.22 -9.14
N PRO A 203 -7.19 4.13 -8.63
CA PRO A 203 -7.96 3.20 -9.46
C PRO A 203 -9.23 3.85 -10.02
N THR A 204 -9.65 3.40 -11.20
CA THR A 204 -10.92 3.77 -11.84
C THR A 204 -11.80 2.53 -12.04
N GLU A 205 -13.00 2.73 -12.57
CA GLU A 205 -13.85 1.62 -13.00
C GLU A 205 -13.24 0.78 -14.13
N GLY A 206 -12.19 1.22 -14.81
CA GLY A 206 -11.50 0.45 -15.86
C GLY A 206 -10.31 -0.36 -15.35
N THR A 207 -9.88 -0.15 -14.10
CA THR A 207 -8.62 -0.70 -13.59
C THR A 207 -8.66 -2.22 -13.46
N VAL A 208 -7.59 -2.85 -13.92
CA VAL A 208 -7.32 -4.30 -13.87
C VAL A 208 -6.29 -4.61 -12.80
N ALA A 209 -5.22 -3.82 -12.74
CA ALA A 209 -4.14 -3.99 -11.77
C ALA A 209 -3.61 -2.64 -11.27
N LEU A 210 -3.01 -2.67 -10.08
CA LEU A 210 -2.36 -1.55 -9.42
C LEU A 210 -0.89 -1.90 -9.22
N HIS A 211 0.00 -1.01 -9.61
CA HIS A 211 1.43 -1.13 -9.36
C HIS A 211 1.86 0.05 -8.49
N THR A 212 2.22 -0.22 -7.22
CA THR A 212 2.68 0.84 -6.31
C THR A 212 4.16 1.11 -6.51
N LEU A 213 4.46 2.25 -7.12
CA LEU A 213 5.82 2.70 -7.33
C LEU A 213 6.42 3.20 -6.02
N ALA A 214 7.75 3.24 -6.00
CA ALA A 214 8.53 3.60 -4.82
C ALA A 214 9.12 5.01 -4.95
N ASP A 215 8.77 5.88 -4.00
CA ASP A 215 9.58 7.00 -3.51
C ASP A 215 9.65 6.87 -1.98
N ILE A 216 10.52 7.60 -1.29
CA ILE A 216 10.55 7.53 0.18
C ILE A 216 9.24 8.11 0.72
N PRO A 217 8.48 7.44 1.63
CA PRO A 217 8.81 6.22 2.40
C PRO A 217 8.39 4.86 1.78
N LEU A 218 7.77 4.84 0.61
CA LEU A 218 7.33 3.68 -0.17
C LEU A 218 8.45 2.86 -0.85
N LYS A 219 9.73 3.18 -0.60
CA LYS A 219 10.86 2.36 -1.08
C LYS A 219 10.88 0.96 -0.48
N GLY A 220 10.42 0.81 0.76
CA GLY A 220 10.42 -0.47 1.47
C GLY A 220 9.23 -1.34 1.11
N PRO A 221 9.37 -2.68 1.16
CA PRO A 221 8.25 -3.61 1.02
C PRO A 221 7.05 -3.25 1.91
N PHE A 222 7.31 -2.88 3.16
CA PHE A 222 6.28 -2.49 4.11
C PHE A 222 5.39 -1.34 3.60
N GLY A 223 5.97 -0.29 3.02
CA GLY A 223 5.20 0.86 2.53
C GLY A 223 4.28 0.50 1.37
N LYS A 224 4.78 -0.30 0.44
CA LYS A 224 4.01 -0.85 -0.68
C LYS A 224 2.86 -1.74 -0.20
N GLU A 225 3.11 -2.61 0.78
CA GLU A 225 2.09 -3.43 1.44
C GLU A 225 1.02 -2.58 2.14
N MET A 226 1.41 -1.50 2.83
CA MET A 226 0.48 -0.58 3.48
C MET A 226 -0.44 0.11 2.47
N VAL A 227 0.07 0.53 1.32
CA VAL A 227 -0.75 1.10 0.24
C VAL A 227 -1.70 0.05 -0.33
N ALA A 228 -1.22 -1.18 -0.58
CA ALA A 228 -2.08 -2.26 -1.07
C ALA A 228 -3.23 -2.60 -0.11
N LYS A 229 -2.96 -2.58 1.21
CA LYS A 229 -3.99 -2.72 2.25
C LYS A 229 -4.98 -1.56 2.19
N GLU A 230 -4.49 -0.32 2.14
CA GLU A 230 -5.30 0.92 2.06
C GLU A 230 -6.21 0.95 0.82
N LEU A 231 -5.77 0.35 -0.30
CA LEU A 231 -6.55 0.21 -1.54
C LEU A 231 -7.46 -1.02 -1.55
N GLY A 232 -7.38 -1.89 -0.53
CA GLY A 232 -8.23 -3.08 -0.40
C GLY A 232 -7.85 -4.24 -1.32
N VAL A 233 -6.63 -4.22 -1.85
CA VAL A 233 -6.12 -5.19 -2.85
C VAL A 233 -5.12 -6.18 -2.27
N TRP A 234 -4.81 -6.06 -0.98
CA TRP A 234 -3.97 -7.01 -0.26
C TRP A 234 -4.77 -8.24 0.21
N TYR A 235 -4.32 -9.45 -0.10
CA TYR A 235 -5.04 -10.69 0.26
C TYR A 235 -4.50 -11.36 1.55
N GLY A 236 -3.22 -11.14 1.88
CA GLY A 236 -2.57 -11.75 3.05
C GLY A 236 -2.08 -13.17 2.78
N TRP A 237 -1.90 -13.95 3.85
CA TRP A 237 -1.51 -15.36 3.79
C TRP A 237 -2.51 -16.23 4.55
N GLY A 238 -3.19 -17.11 3.84
CA GLY A 238 -3.93 -18.25 4.35
C GLY A 238 -3.05 -19.26 5.06
N LYS A 239 -3.67 -20.07 5.91
CA LYS A 239 -3.05 -21.31 6.41
C LYS A 239 -3.35 -22.40 5.39
N ALA A 240 -2.43 -23.34 5.18
CA ALA A 240 -2.58 -24.46 4.25
C ALA A 240 -3.85 -25.32 4.43
N THR A 241 -4.57 -25.18 5.55
CA THR A 241 -5.78 -25.96 5.90
C THR A 241 -7.00 -25.11 6.27
N SER A 242 -6.91 -23.77 6.21
CA SER A 242 -8.06 -22.89 6.49
C SER A 242 -7.98 -21.62 5.65
N LYS A 243 -9.15 -21.04 5.33
CA LYS A 243 -9.29 -19.72 4.69
C LYS A 243 -8.75 -18.58 5.57
N ALA A 244 -7.45 -18.52 5.83
CA ALA A 244 -6.86 -17.51 6.72
C ALA A 244 -6.43 -16.23 5.96
N GLY A 245 -7.34 -15.57 5.24
CA GLY A 245 -7.00 -14.30 4.58
C GLY A 245 -6.81 -13.13 5.58
N TYR A 246 -6.14 -12.06 5.16
CA TYR A 246 -5.93 -10.82 5.95
C TYR A 246 -7.24 -10.20 6.49
N TYR A 247 -8.33 -10.36 5.73
CA TYR A 247 -9.67 -9.85 6.06
C TYR A 247 -10.54 -10.84 6.85
N HIS A 248 -10.03 -12.03 7.19
CA HIS A 248 -10.80 -13.03 7.92
C HIS A 248 -11.04 -12.61 9.37
N ARG A 249 -12.26 -12.81 9.85
CA ARG A 249 -12.73 -12.38 11.17
C ARG A 249 -12.94 -13.60 12.04
N GLU A 250 -11.92 -14.12 12.71
CA GLU A 250 -12.03 -15.25 13.65
C GLU A 250 -11.27 -15.00 14.95
N GLY A 251 -11.76 -15.60 16.05
CA GLY A 251 -11.11 -15.56 17.36
C GLY A 251 -10.87 -14.14 17.89
N SER A 252 -9.67 -13.89 18.40
CA SER A 252 -9.23 -12.59 18.94
C SER A 252 -9.13 -11.47 17.88
N TYR A 253 -9.28 -11.78 16.59
CA TYR A 253 -9.13 -10.82 15.49
C TYR A 253 -10.43 -10.13 15.06
N ARG A 254 -11.47 -10.17 15.89
CA ARG A 254 -12.79 -9.60 15.59
C ARG A 254 -13.05 -8.22 16.19
N ARG A 255 -12.26 -7.77 17.17
CA ARG A 255 -12.61 -6.57 17.95
C ARG A 255 -11.82 -5.35 17.48
N TYR A 256 -12.52 -4.33 17.02
CA TYR A 256 -11.93 -3.14 16.41
C TYR A 256 -12.18 -1.90 17.25
N LEU A 257 -11.23 -0.96 17.21
CA LEU A 257 -11.33 0.37 17.80
C LEU A 257 -11.19 1.41 16.69
N PHE A 258 -12.15 2.34 16.64
CA PHE A 258 -12.21 3.44 15.69
C PHE A 258 -12.24 4.77 16.43
N LEU A 259 -11.57 5.77 15.88
CA LEU A 259 -11.86 7.16 16.23
C LEU A 259 -13.20 7.55 15.59
N GLU A 260 -14.08 8.17 16.35
CA GLU A 260 -15.29 8.82 15.88
C GLU A 260 -15.12 10.33 16.00
N ASN A 261 -15.27 11.04 14.89
CA ASN A 261 -15.29 12.49 14.89
C ASN A 261 -16.56 12.93 14.16
N ALA A 262 -17.28 13.91 14.71
CA ALA A 262 -18.59 14.31 14.22
C ALA A 262 -18.48 14.81 12.77
N GLY A 263 -19.07 14.06 11.83
CA GLY A 263 -19.16 14.46 10.42
C GLY A 263 -18.04 13.93 9.51
N THR A 264 -17.05 13.21 10.02
CA THR A 264 -16.00 12.59 9.21
C THR A 264 -15.99 11.09 9.54
N ARG A 265 -15.87 10.22 8.52
CA ARG A 265 -15.90 8.76 8.67
C ARG A 265 -14.63 8.24 9.39
N GLY A 266 -14.44 8.63 10.65
CA GLY A 266 -13.25 8.33 11.46
C GLY A 266 -12.00 9.13 11.10
N GLY A 267 -12.17 10.37 10.60
CA GLY A 267 -11.06 11.27 10.27
C GLY A 267 -10.81 12.30 11.36
N GLN A 268 -9.56 12.46 11.81
CA GLN A 268 -9.12 13.58 12.62
C GLN A 268 -8.77 14.76 11.71
N SER A 269 -9.46 15.89 11.89
CA SER A 269 -9.20 17.09 11.12
C SER A 269 -8.16 17.98 11.78
N PHE A 270 -7.16 18.42 11.01
CA PHE A 270 -6.25 19.51 11.37
C PHE A 270 -6.85 20.89 11.13
N VAL A 271 -8.07 20.93 10.58
CA VAL A 271 -8.73 22.13 10.03
C VAL A 271 -9.93 22.57 10.89
N GLN A 272 -10.23 21.86 11.99
CA GLN A 272 -11.30 22.27 12.91
C GLN A 272 -10.90 23.53 13.69
N SER A 273 -11.85 24.44 13.90
CA SER A 273 -11.63 25.74 14.56
C SER A 273 -11.11 25.62 16.00
N LYS A 274 -11.44 24.52 16.68
CA LYS A 274 -10.82 24.11 17.95
C LYS A 274 -9.67 23.16 17.63
N GLY A 275 -8.42 23.58 17.83
CA GLY A 275 -7.25 22.73 17.62
C GLY A 275 -6.65 22.75 16.20
N TYR A 276 -7.01 23.74 15.38
CA TYR A 276 -6.37 24.03 14.08
C TYR A 276 -4.84 24.05 14.24
N HIS A 277 -4.13 23.14 13.57
CA HIS A 277 -2.67 22.93 13.71
C HIS A 277 -2.15 22.57 15.12
N ASP A 278 -2.97 22.10 16.06
CA ASP A 278 -2.47 21.62 17.37
C ASP A 278 -1.93 20.19 17.27
N GLU A 279 -0.67 20.10 16.84
CA GLU A 279 0.08 18.85 16.75
C GLU A 279 0.10 18.08 18.08
N ARG A 280 0.19 18.77 19.23
CA ARG A 280 0.28 18.11 20.53
C ARG A 280 -1.04 17.43 20.89
N ALA A 281 -2.16 18.12 20.66
CA ALA A 281 -3.48 17.55 20.86
C ALA A 281 -3.70 16.32 19.97
N PHE A 282 -3.33 16.41 18.68
CA PHE A 282 -3.38 15.30 17.74
C PHE A 282 -2.58 14.08 18.22
N ARG A 283 -1.28 14.27 18.49
CA ARG A 283 -0.39 13.19 18.96
C ARG A 283 -0.93 12.53 20.23
N ARG A 284 -1.49 13.34 21.12
CA ARG A 284 -2.11 12.85 22.36
C ARG A 284 -3.36 12.01 22.10
N GLN A 285 -4.24 12.41 21.20
CA GLN A 285 -5.42 11.61 20.85
C GLN A 285 -5.03 10.25 20.26
N ILE A 286 -4.03 10.20 19.38
CA ILE A 286 -3.51 8.93 18.86
C ILE A 286 -2.93 8.09 20.00
N ALA A 287 -2.22 8.68 20.96
CA ALA A 287 -1.73 7.96 22.14
C ALA A 287 -2.88 7.43 23.01
N VAL A 288 -3.97 8.18 23.18
CA VAL A 288 -5.19 7.72 23.88
C VAL A 288 -5.81 6.53 23.13
N LEU A 289 -5.99 6.62 21.81
CA LEU A 289 -6.51 5.54 20.96
C LEU A 289 -5.65 4.28 21.06
N ALA A 290 -4.34 4.42 20.90
CA ALA A 290 -3.38 3.33 20.97
C ALA A 290 -3.38 2.67 22.37
N THR A 291 -3.49 3.48 23.43
CA THR A 291 -3.61 2.95 24.81
C THR A 291 -4.94 2.21 24.98
N LEU A 292 -6.06 2.76 24.51
CA LEU A 292 -7.38 2.12 24.54
C LEU A 292 -7.37 0.78 23.78
N ALA A 293 -6.79 0.75 22.59
CA ALA A 293 -6.66 -0.48 21.78
C ALA A 293 -5.92 -1.56 22.58
N LYS A 294 -4.80 -1.19 23.21
CA LYS A 294 -4.01 -2.09 24.04
C LYS A 294 -4.79 -2.60 25.26
N VAL A 295 -5.40 -1.73 26.05
CA VAL A 295 -6.07 -2.14 27.31
C VAL A 295 -7.38 -2.88 27.07
N THR A 296 -8.03 -2.66 25.93
CA THR A 296 -9.28 -3.37 25.56
C THR A 296 -9.05 -4.60 24.68
N ASN A 297 -7.80 -4.87 24.32
CA ASN A 297 -7.40 -5.92 23.38
C ASN A 297 -8.17 -5.81 22.05
N ARG A 298 -8.15 -4.61 21.46
CA ARG A 298 -8.80 -4.29 20.19
C ARG A 298 -7.74 -3.94 19.14
N ILE A 299 -8.05 -4.26 17.89
CA ILE A 299 -7.28 -3.84 16.73
C ILE A 299 -7.57 -2.37 16.47
N LEU A 300 -6.55 -1.52 16.48
CA LEU A 300 -6.67 -0.10 16.17
C LEU A 300 -6.86 0.09 14.67
N VAL A 301 -8.03 0.59 14.25
CA VAL A 301 -8.16 1.08 12.87
C VAL A 301 -7.62 2.49 12.81
N LEU A 302 -6.58 2.69 12.01
CA LEU A 302 -5.87 3.96 11.91
C LEU A 302 -6.83 5.05 11.39
N PRO A 303 -6.95 6.21 12.03
CA PRO A 303 -7.79 7.29 11.54
C PRO A 303 -7.22 7.95 10.29
N GLN A 304 -8.10 8.65 9.57
CA GLN A 304 -7.72 9.54 8.48
C GLN A 304 -7.26 10.87 9.05
N VAL A 305 -6.26 11.49 8.43
CA VAL A 305 -5.76 12.83 8.74
C VAL A 305 -6.31 13.79 7.69
N LEU A 306 -7.21 14.69 8.07
CA LEU A 306 -7.78 15.68 7.14
C LEU A 306 -6.99 16.97 7.22
N SER A 307 -6.36 17.35 6.10
CA SER A 307 -5.68 18.63 5.89
C SER A 307 -6.53 19.56 5.01
N ASP A 308 -6.07 20.80 4.80
CA ASP A 308 -6.79 21.86 4.06
C ASP A 308 -7.28 21.42 2.67
N TYR A 309 -6.58 20.49 2.02
CA TYR A 309 -6.86 20.09 0.64
C TYR A 309 -7.07 18.57 0.46
N HIS A 310 -6.60 17.73 1.38
CA HIS A 310 -6.62 16.27 1.20
C HIS A 310 -6.80 15.49 2.51
N ALA A 311 -7.45 14.33 2.42
CA ALA A 311 -7.41 13.29 3.43
C ALA A 311 -6.17 12.41 3.20
N GLN A 312 -5.36 12.23 4.24
CA GLN A 312 -4.15 11.43 4.22
C GLN A 312 -4.23 10.32 5.27
N PRO A 313 -3.63 9.15 5.06
CA PRO A 313 -3.60 8.11 6.08
C PRO A 313 -2.65 8.44 7.23
N LEU A 314 -2.97 8.01 8.45
CA LEU A 314 -2.14 8.26 9.65
C LEU A 314 -0.72 7.70 9.54
N TRP A 315 -0.53 6.59 8.81
CA TRP A 315 0.78 5.93 8.68
C TRP A 315 1.84 6.75 7.94
N ILE A 316 1.46 7.87 7.30
CA ILE A 316 2.41 8.86 6.78
C ILE A 316 3.08 9.63 7.93
N TYR A 317 2.39 9.79 9.05
CA TYR A 317 2.78 10.63 10.18
C TYR A 317 3.31 9.85 11.38
N LEU A 318 2.82 8.63 11.57
CA LEU A 318 3.13 7.78 12.71
C LEU A 318 4.09 6.66 12.30
N ASP A 319 5.17 6.49 13.06
CA ASP A 319 6.01 5.30 12.94
C ASP A 319 5.25 4.07 13.44
N LEU A 320 4.82 3.23 12.51
CA LEU A 320 4.06 2.02 12.82
C LEU A 320 4.89 0.97 13.57
N GLU A 321 6.22 0.98 13.44
CA GLU A 321 7.09 0.05 14.18
C GLU A 321 6.96 0.28 15.70
N SER A 322 6.79 1.55 16.09
CA SER A 322 6.56 1.92 17.48
C SER A 322 5.26 1.33 18.04
N LEU A 323 4.20 1.21 17.24
CA LEU A 323 2.96 0.54 17.64
C LEU A 323 3.18 -0.97 17.82
N GLU A 324 3.88 -1.61 16.87
CA GLU A 324 4.15 -3.04 16.90
C GLU A 324 5.00 -3.44 18.11
N LYS A 325 6.07 -2.68 18.40
CA LYS A 325 6.93 -2.86 19.59
C LYS A 325 6.14 -2.72 20.90
N LEU A 326 5.04 -1.96 20.89
CA LEU A 326 4.15 -1.80 22.03
C LEU A 326 3.08 -2.90 22.12
N GLY A 327 3.05 -3.85 21.18
CA GLY A 327 2.07 -4.93 21.11
C GLY A 327 0.71 -4.46 20.64
N ILE A 328 0.65 -3.37 19.87
CA ILE A 328 -0.60 -2.80 19.34
C ILE A 328 -0.78 -3.28 17.92
N VAL A 329 -1.84 -4.05 17.70
CA VAL A 329 -2.25 -4.48 16.36
C VAL A 329 -3.09 -3.40 15.72
N TYR A 330 -2.86 -3.11 14.43
CA TYR A 330 -3.60 -2.09 13.69
C TYR A 330 -4.12 -2.58 12.33
N ARG A 331 -5.00 -1.76 11.74
CA ARG A 331 -5.50 -1.87 10.35
C ARG A 331 -5.48 -0.51 9.68
N GLU A 332 -5.37 -0.54 8.36
CA GLU A 332 -5.41 0.60 7.46
C GLU A 332 -6.69 1.43 7.60
N THR A 333 -6.67 2.66 7.09
CA THR A 333 -7.76 3.60 7.32
C THR A 333 -9.06 3.17 6.65
N ASN A 334 -8.94 2.67 5.41
CA ASN A 334 -10.04 2.19 4.61
C ASN A 334 -10.52 0.77 4.97
N PHE A 335 -10.01 0.16 6.05
CA PHE A 335 -10.33 -1.23 6.42
C PHE A 335 -11.84 -1.46 6.50
N ALA A 336 -12.58 -0.58 7.18
CA ALA A 336 -14.05 -0.69 7.32
C ALA A 336 -14.82 -0.40 6.02
N SER A 337 -14.20 0.28 5.06
CA SER A 337 -14.80 0.57 3.74
C SER A 337 -14.59 -0.56 2.75
N ASN A 338 -13.64 -1.46 3.00
CA ASN A 338 -13.39 -2.60 2.15
C ASN A 338 -14.45 -3.71 2.38
N LYS A 339 -15.28 -4.00 1.37
CA LYS A 339 -16.32 -5.04 1.47
C LYS A 339 -15.77 -6.42 1.81
N LYS A 340 -14.51 -6.73 1.51
CA LYS A 340 -13.86 -7.99 1.91
C LYS A 340 -13.75 -8.14 3.42
N SER A 341 -13.69 -7.02 4.15
CA SER A 341 -13.65 -7.02 5.61
C SER A 341 -15.03 -7.05 6.26
N TRP A 342 -16.12 -6.90 5.50
CA TRP A 342 -17.46 -6.74 6.07
C TRP A 342 -18.01 -8.03 6.69
N TYR A 343 -18.87 -7.87 7.71
CA TYR A 343 -19.48 -8.99 8.42
C TYR A 343 -20.52 -9.69 7.54
N SER A 344 -21.23 -8.92 6.72
CA SER A 344 -22.13 -9.41 5.69
C SER A 344 -22.08 -8.49 4.47
N HIS A 345 -22.78 -8.86 3.39
CA HIS A 345 -22.88 -8.04 2.18
C HIS A 345 -23.47 -6.64 2.41
N THR A 346 -24.17 -6.41 3.52
CA THR A 346 -24.86 -5.15 3.83
C THR A 346 -24.39 -4.50 5.13
N THR A 347 -23.69 -5.22 6.01
CA THR A 347 -23.31 -4.74 7.34
C THR A 347 -21.80 -4.89 7.59
N PRO A 348 -21.06 -3.79 7.83
CA PRO A 348 -19.63 -3.86 8.12
C PRO A 348 -19.29 -4.54 9.45
N PHE A 349 -20.15 -4.48 10.47
CA PHE A 349 -19.90 -5.08 11.79
C PHE A 349 -21.14 -5.78 12.32
N ALA A 350 -20.95 -6.84 13.10
CA ALA A 350 -22.00 -7.60 13.79
C ALA A 350 -22.59 -6.85 14.98
N SER A 351 -21.78 -6.07 15.69
CA SER A 351 -22.23 -5.17 16.77
C SER A 351 -21.36 -3.90 16.84
N VAL A 352 -22.01 -2.77 17.10
CA VAL A 352 -21.35 -1.45 17.18
C VAL A 352 -21.74 -0.76 18.50
N THR A 353 -20.72 -0.22 19.19
CA THR A 353 -20.90 0.70 20.32
C THR A 353 -20.13 1.98 20.04
N GLN A 354 -20.78 3.12 20.22
CA GLN A 354 -20.17 4.44 20.25
C GLN A 354 -20.01 4.87 21.71
N MET A 355 -18.88 5.51 22.01
CA MET A 355 -18.54 5.97 23.35
C MET A 355 -17.99 7.39 23.28
N ALA A 356 -18.59 8.30 24.05
CA ALA A 356 -18.20 9.70 24.10
C ALA A 356 -18.32 10.25 25.52
N ILE A 357 -17.62 11.35 25.82
CA ILE A 357 -17.90 12.16 27.01
C ILE A 357 -18.87 13.27 26.63
N VAL A 358 -19.98 13.36 27.35
CA VAL A 358 -20.96 14.44 27.19
C VAL A 358 -20.54 15.60 28.07
N GLU A 359 -19.98 16.66 27.47
CA GLU A 359 -19.43 17.82 28.21
C GLU A 359 -20.44 18.48 29.15
N SER A 360 -21.70 18.57 28.74
CA SER A 360 -22.75 19.26 29.52
C SER A 360 -23.15 18.50 30.79
N SER A 361 -22.94 17.19 30.85
CA SER A 361 -23.32 16.36 32.00
C SER A 361 -22.15 15.66 32.69
N ASN A 362 -20.93 15.77 32.15
CA ASN A 362 -19.74 15.06 32.64
C ASN A 362 -20.00 13.55 32.83
N GLU A 363 -20.65 12.96 31.82
CA GLU A 363 -21.02 11.54 31.77
C GLU A 363 -20.32 10.88 30.59
N VAL A 364 -19.93 9.62 30.77
CA VAL A 364 -19.59 8.75 29.65
C VAL A 364 -20.90 8.22 29.07
N GLN A 365 -21.20 8.60 27.82
CA GLN A 365 -22.35 8.11 27.08
C GLN A 365 -21.94 6.93 26.21
N LEU A 366 -22.73 5.87 26.27
CA LEU A 366 -22.67 4.74 25.38
C LEU A 366 -23.91 4.72 24.50
N LEU A 367 -23.72 4.55 23.20
CA LEU A 367 -24.78 4.27 22.24
C LEU A 367 -24.45 2.95 21.55
N THR A 368 -25.22 1.91 21.84
CA THR A 368 -25.03 0.58 21.26
C THR A 368 -26.19 0.28 20.35
N GLY A 369 -25.91 -0.20 19.14
CA GLY A 369 -26.97 -0.57 18.21
C GLY A 369 -26.44 -1.31 17.00
N ASN A 370 -27.27 -2.19 16.46
CA ASN A 370 -27.14 -2.76 15.13
C ASN A 370 -28.51 -3.22 14.61
N GLN A 371 -29.53 -2.38 14.83
CA GLN A 371 -30.96 -2.66 14.60
C GLN A 371 -31.52 -3.91 15.32
N PRO A 372 -32.79 -3.90 15.78
CA PRO A 372 -33.72 -2.77 15.84
C PRO A 372 -33.67 -2.01 17.18
N THR A 373 -32.99 -2.51 18.21
CA THR A 373 -32.93 -1.87 19.54
C THR A 373 -31.60 -1.14 19.72
N ALA A 374 -31.63 0.19 19.62
CA ALA A 374 -30.55 1.02 20.11
C ALA A 374 -30.70 1.19 21.63
N SER A 375 -29.65 0.89 22.39
CA SER A 375 -29.59 1.16 23.82
C SER A 375 -28.65 2.33 24.07
N SER A 376 -29.09 3.28 24.90
CA SER A 376 -28.21 4.32 25.42
C SER A 376 -27.96 4.07 26.90
N ASP A 377 -26.70 4.14 27.30
CA ASP A 377 -26.31 4.17 28.71
C ASP A 377 -25.56 5.47 29.01
N ARG A 378 -25.69 5.96 30.24
CA ARG A 378 -25.05 7.19 30.71
C ARG A 378 -24.46 6.95 32.09
N ILE A 379 -23.15 7.05 32.17
CA ILE A 379 -22.39 6.69 33.37
C ILE A 379 -21.73 7.98 33.89
N PRO A 380 -22.15 8.49 35.06
CA PRO A 380 -21.54 9.67 35.65
C PRO A 380 -20.05 9.43 35.96
N VAL A 381 -19.18 10.38 35.61
CA VAL A 381 -17.74 10.30 35.91
C VAL A 381 -17.48 10.19 37.41
N SER A 382 -18.34 10.80 38.24
CA SER A 382 -18.29 10.70 39.71
C SER A 382 -18.53 9.29 40.26
N SER A 383 -18.96 8.34 39.41
CA SER A 383 -19.10 6.93 39.79
C SER A 383 -17.75 6.22 39.94
N PHE A 384 -16.65 6.86 39.53
CA PHE A 384 -15.30 6.32 39.58
C PHE A 384 -14.49 6.94 40.73
N THR A 385 -13.53 6.19 41.25
CA THR A 385 -12.68 6.61 42.39
C THR A 385 -11.78 7.80 42.11
N THR A 386 -11.64 8.17 40.83
CA THR A 386 -10.87 9.31 40.37
C THR A 386 -11.83 10.23 39.61
N ASP A 387 -11.92 11.51 40.01
CA ASP A 387 -12.65 12.55 39.26
C ASP A 387 -11.93 12.94 37.94
N ASP A 388 -11.05 12.08 37.43
CA ASP A 388 -10.37 12.23 36.15
C ASP A 388 -11.26 11.64 35.03
N PRO A 389 -11.78 12.47 34.11
CA PRO A 389 -12.62 12.01 33.01
C PRO A 389 -11.93 10.97 32.13
N LEU A 390 -10.61 11.03 31.97
CA LEU A 390 -9.86 10.06 31.18
C LEU A 390 -9.81 8.70 31.86
N SER A 391 -9.56 8.66 33.17
CA SER A 391 -9.59 7.42 33.95
C SER A 391 -10.99 6.79 33.98
N ALA A 392 -12.04 7.59 34.14
CA ALA A 392 -13.43 7.13 34.03
C ALA A 392 -13.74 6.55 32.65
N PHE A 393 -13.31 7.23 31.57
CA PHE A 393 -13.48 6.75 30.20
C PHE A 393 -12.82 5.39 29.97
N PHE A 394 -11.60 5.20 30.48
CA PHE A 394 -10.88 3.93 30.40
C PHE A 394 -11.56 2.85 31.24
N ALA A 395 -12.04 3.19 32.43
CA ALA A 395 -12.74 2.25 33.29
C ALA A 395 -14.03 1.73 32.61
N VAL A 396 -14.81 2.62 31.98
CA VAL A 396 -15.98 2.21 31.17
C VAL A 396 -15.55 1.32 30.01
N ALA A 397 -14.53 1.73 29.25
CA ALA A 397 -14.05 0.97 28.08
C ALA A 397 -13.59 -0.45 28.43
N ILE A 398 -12.99 -0.62 29.62
CA ILE A 398 -12.46 -1.90 30.10
C ILE A 398 -13.56 -2.76 30.72
N SER A 399 -14.51 -2.18 31.44
CA SER A 399 -15.39 -2.94 32.33
C SER A 399 -16.82 -3.10 31.82
N HIS A 400 -17.34 -2.16 31.03
CA HIS A 400 -18.74 -2.11 30.67
C HIS A 400 -19.15 -3.24 29.70
N PRO A 401 -20.22 -4.02 29.98
CA PRO A 401 -20.61 -5.17 29.15
C PRO A 401 -20.80 -4.82 27.67
N GLN A 402 -21.53 -3.75 27.37
CA GLN A 402 -21.77 -3.33 25.98
C GLN A 402 -20.47 -3.03 25.22
N VAL A 403 -19.48 -2.42 25.90
CA VAL A 403 -18.18 -2.13 25.30
C VAL A 403 -17.32 -3.37 25.20
N LYS A 404 -17.47 -4.35 26.10
CA LYS A 404 -16.77 -5.63 25.99
C LYS A 404 -17.29 -6.45 24.81
N ASP A 405 -18.60 -6.52 24.67
CA ASP A 405 -19.27 -7.43 23.74
C ASP A 405 -19.38 -6.87 22.32
N SER A 406 -19.17 -5.56 22.14
CA SER A 406 -19.20 -4.95 20.81
C SER A 406 -18.01 -5.38 19.95
N GLU A 407 -18.31 -5.65 18.68
CA GLU A 407 -17.30 -5.95 17.69
C GLU A 407 -16.52 -4.69 17.33
N ALA A 408 -17.21 -3.61 16.98
CA ALA A 408 -16.62 -2.30 16.76
C ALA A 408 -16.93 -1.34 17.90
N LEU A 409 -15.89 -0.72 18.45
CA LEU A 409 -15.97 0.39 19.38
C LEU A 409 -15.54 1.66 18.68
N PHE A 410 -16.45 2.62 18.58
CA PHE A 410 -16.20 3.96 18.08
C PHE A 410 -16.04 4.89 19.28
N VAL A 411 -14.96 5.66 19.33
CA VAL A 411 -14.69 6.57 20.46
C VAL A 411 -14.56 8.01 19.99
N ASN A 412 -15.33 8.91 20.58
CA ASN A 412 -15.13 10.34 20.40
C ASN A 412 -14.17 10.87 21.47
N LEU A 413 -13.09 11.51 21.02
CA LEU A 413 -12.02 12.04 21.89
C LEU A 413 -11.93 13.57 21.88
N ASP A 414 -12.98 14.27 21.45
CA ASP A 414 -13.01 15.73 21.36
C ASP A 414 -12.82 16.39 22.73
N HIS A 415 -13.41 15.80 23.77
CA HIS A 415 -13.26 16.23 25.16
C HIS A 415 -11.79 16.27 25.63
N PHE A 416 -10.90 15.47 25.02
CA PHE A 416 -9.50 15.35 25.43
C PHE A 416 -8.54 16.23 24.62
N GLN A 417 -9.03 17.00 23.65
CA GLN A 417 -8.18 17.87 22.80
C GLN A 417 -7.55 19.03 23.60
N GLY A 418 -8.25 19.56 24.61
CA GLY A 418 -7.87 20.78 25.35
C GLY A 418 -6.78 20.65 26.42
N GLY A 419 -6.04 19.54 26.48
CA GLY A 419 -4.87 19.43 27.36
C GLY A 419 -5.13 19.05 28.83
N HIS A 420 -6.33 18.60 29.21
CA HIS A 420 -6.60 18.13 30.58
C HIS A 420 -5.63 17.00 31.02
N ILE A 421 -4.95 17.19 32.16
CA ILE A 421 -4.04 16.25 32.87
C ILE A 421 -4.82 14.94 33.17
N GLY A 422 -4.33 13.70 33.14
CA GLY A 422 -2.99 13.14 32.99
C GLY A 422 -3.06 11.65 33.36
N SER A 423 -3.19 10.77 32.36
CA SER A 423 -2.95 9.34 32.60
C SER A 423 -1.48 9.06 32.38
N VAL A 424 -0.79 8.58 33.43
CA VAL A 424 0.61 8.12 33.35
C VAL A 424 0.76 7.08 32.23
N GLY A 425 -0.27 6.26 31.98
CA GLY A 425 -0.27 5.29 30.89
C GLY A 425 -0.27 5.95 29.50
N VAL A 426 -1.11 6.96 29.30
CA VAL A 426 -1.17 7.72 28.03
C VAL A 426 0.12 8.51 27.80
N GLN A 427 0.67 9.14 28.83
CA GLN A 427 1.94 9.86 28.71
C GLN A 427 3.10 8.90 28.38
N LYS A 428 3.19 7.77 29.09
CA LYS A 428 4.20 6.73 28.80
C LYS A 428 4.12 6.21 27.36
N LEU A 429 2.90 6.09 26.82
CA LEU A 429 2.72 5.64 25.45
C LEU A 429 3.06 6.76 24.45
N HIS A 430 2.55 7.97 24.68
CA HIS A 430 2.88 9.16 23.91
C HIS A 430 4.40 9.36 23.76
N ASP A 431 5.15 9.21 24.85
CA ASP A 431 6.61 9.39 24.86
C ASP A 431 7.38 8.27 24.14
N LYS A 432 6.72 7.12 23.91
CA LYS A 432 7.29 5.96 23.19
C LYS A 432 6.89 5.92 21.72
N LEU A 433 5.82 6.62 21.33
CA LEU A 433 5.43 6.74 19.93
C LEU A 433 6.44 7.65 19.21
N ALA A 434 6.98 7.15 18.11
CA ALA A 434 7.82 7.93 17.22
C ALA A 434 6.97 8.57 16.12
N TRP A 435 7.32 9.80 15.75
CA TRP A 435 6.55 10.63 14.83
C TRP A 435 7.45 11.10 13.69
N CYS A 436 6.99 10.98 12.46
CA CYS A 436 7.69 11.50 11.29
C CYS A 436 7.71 13.04 11.33
N ALA A 437 8.77 13.64 10.78
CA ALA A 437 8.93 15.09 10.77
C ALA A 437 7.78 15.77 10.01
N TRP A 438 7.26 16.84 10.62
CA TRP A 438 6.28 17.74 10.02
C TRP A 438 6.91 18.57 8.90
N GLY A 439 6.22 18.65 7.75
CA GLY A 439 6.44 19.70 6.74
C GLY A 439 5.73 21.03 7.06
N ILE A 440 5.16 21.19 8.25
CA ILE A 440 4.39 22.39 8.65
C ILE A 440 5.11 23.07 9.82
N GLY A 441 6.31 23.58 9.56
CA GLY A 441 6.95 24.55 10.44
C GLY A 441 6.75 25.97 9.90
N HIS A 442 6.50 26.94 10.77
CA HIS A 442 6.75 28.36 10.47
C HIS A 442 8.27 28.58 10.31
N GLY A 443 8.84 28.06 9.23
CA GLY A 443 10.20 28.32 8.81
C GLY A 443 10.20 29.44 7.79
N LYS A 444 10.70 30.63 8.19
CA LYS A 444 11.12 31.69 7.26
C LYS A 444 12.22 31.14 6.34
N LYS A 445 11.90 30.31 5.33
CA LYS A 445 12.76 29.97 4.16
C LYS A 445 12.22 28.90 3.19
N TYR A 446 10.93 28.58 3.15
CA TYR A 446 10.39 27.66 2.13
C TYR A 446 9.37 28.35 1.22
N ASN A 447 9.88 29.12 0.26
CA ASN A 447 9.04 29.76 -0.77
C ASN A 447 9.11 29.07 -2.15
N ASP A 448 9.82 27.95 -2.35
CA ASP A 448 9.99 27.37 -3.69
C ASP A 448 9.70 25.86 -3.82
N LYS A 449 9.03 25.22 -2.86
CA LYS A 449 8.61 23.83 -3.02
C LYS A 449 7.18 23.63 -2.52
N SER A 450 6.26 23.58 -3.47
CA SER A 450 4.88 23.15 -3.27
C SER A 450 4.81 21.77 -2.63
N ALA A 451 3.66 21.46 -2.02
CA ALA A 451 3.28 20.21 -1.34
C ALA A 451 3.38 18.92 -2.18
N THR A 452 4.03 18.98 -3.35
CA THR A 452 4.33 17.86 -4.26
C THR A 452 5.74 17.28 -4.06
N HIS A 453 6.58 17.86 -3.20
CA HIS A 453 7.89 17.30 -2.86
C HIS A 453 7.96 16.87 -1.39
N LEU A 454 7.56 15.62 -1.12
CA LEU A 454 8.05 14.83 0.02
C LEU A 454 9.53 14.43 -0.19
N GLY A 455 10.35 15.40 -0.62
CA GLY A 455 11.77 15.23 -0.87
C GLY A 455 12.56 15.66 0.35
N SER A 456 13.25 14.70 0.94
CA SER A 456 14.36 14.89 1.88
C SER A 456 14.05 15.68 3.16
N THR A 457 13.46 15.04 4.17
CA THR A 457 13.90 15.21 5.56
C THR A 457 13.57 13.93 6.34
N ASN A 458 14.60 13.27 6.88
CA ASN A 458 14.60 12.22 7.92
C ASN A 458 13.27 11.47 8.19
N HIS A 459 13.13 10.25 7.65
CA HIS A 459 12.04 9.34 8.00
C HIS A 459 12.44 8.28 9.05
N CYS A 460 11.42 7.84 9.79
CA CYS A 460 11.46 7.04 11.00
C CYS A 460 11.45 5.52 10.83
N TYR A 461 11.47 4.98 9.61
CA TYR A 461 11.73 3.54 9.44
C TYR A 461 13.22 3.34 9.19
N GLY A 462 13.86 2.65 10.14
CA GLY A 462 15.26 2.28 10.08
C GLY A 462 15.61 1.65 8.73
N SER A 463 16.84 1.88 8.29
CA SER A 463 17.50 1.07 7.27
C SER A 463 17.19 -0.40 7.54
N GLY A 464 16.25 -0.95 6.77
CA GLY A 464 15.87 -2.35 6.87
C GLY A 464 17.06 -3.18 6.46
N ASN A 465 17.89 -3.56 7.44
CA ASN A 465 18.69 -4.75 7.28
C ASN A 465 17.69 -5.90 7.32
N ALA A 466 17.54 -6.57 6.18
CA ALA A 466 16.76 -7.78 6.04
C ALA A 466 17.14 -8.76 7.16
N VAL A 467 16.13 -9.37 7.77
CA VAL A 467 16.25 -10.68 8.42
C VAL A 467 15.65 -11.70 7.48
#